data_AF-A0A8T3YS00-F1
#
_entry.id   AF-A0A8T3YS00-F1
#
_cell.length_a   1.000
_cell.length_b   1.000
_cell.length_c   1.000
_cell.angle_alpha   90.00
_cell.angle_beta   90.00
_cell.angle_gamma   90.00
#
_symmetry.space_group_name_H-M   'P 1'
#
loop_
_entity.id
_entity.type
_entity.pdbx_description
1 polymer ?
#
loop_
_entity_poly.entity_id
_entity_poly.type
_entity_poly.pdbx_seq_one_letter_code
_entity_poly.pdbx_strand_id
1 'polypeptide(L)'
;MIANIFPPETSLKNLVINTLLFSDDHNELSVIEIKKDIKSKHGVSATYQGINKILNSLNEEKVVQKKKDKWCIEIKWVENIKRIFEQYNNKEGPQVYTKDMKAISFTTIGKAFEFISFNIEADTLRNNGKKEFIMHVKNIAFFGPDKTQMEFLKKFAKNTECHILIEKNNFINRLVGKYLKSIGYIVYIGVPRSTPHTITIYGNTLYNTFGNFDLSDYMTKMYENIKNISNLKAIKVFDSLKDDKRFIIKFTFETDKEIVDQTKEFLLKIAKNKRI
;
A
#
# COMPACT_ATOMS: atom_id res chain seq x y z
N MET A 1 -0.77 16.26 -9.05
CA MET A 1 -2.10 15.77 -8.61
C MET A 1 -2.40 16.31 -7.20
N ILE A 2 -2.42 17.64 -7.02
CA ILE A 2 -2.49 18.32 -5.69
C ILE A 2 -3.94 18.74 -5.32
N ALA A 3 -4.91 18.46 -6.19
CA ALA A 3 -6.26 19.04 -6.12
C ALA A 3 -7.20 18.47 -5.03
N ASN A 4 -6.78 17.51 -4.19
CA ASN A 4 -7.71 16.77 -3.32
C ASN A 4 -7.34 16.70 -1.83
N ILE A 5 -6.45 17.57 -1.34
CA ILE A 5 -6.07 17.57 0.09
C ILE A 5 -6.84 18.63 0.89
N PHE A 6 -7.34 19.66 0.22
CA PHE A 6 -8.40 20.49 0.79
C PHE A 6 -9.71 19.74 0.65
N PRO A 7 -10.52 19.70 1.71
CA PRO A 7 -11.70 18.85 1.69
C PRO A 7 -12.64 19.37 0.59
N PRO A 8 -13.31 18.46 -0.15
CA PRO A 8 -14.01 18.82 -1.39
C PRO A 8 -14.98 19.99 -1.17
N GLU A 9 -15.13 20.89 -2.15
CA GLU A 9 -15.96 22.10 -2.06
C GLU A 9 -17.46 21.84 -1.80
N THR A 10 -17.86 20.60 -1.55
CA THR A 10 -19.24 20.15 -1.45
C THR A 10 -19.86 20.30 -0.07
N SER A 11 -19.07 20.45 1.01
CA SER A 11 -19.61 20.60 2.37
C SER A 11 -19.42 22.00 2.93
N LEU A 12 -20.43 22.51 3.66
CA LEU A 12 -20.35 23.83 4.30
C LEU A 12 -19.17 23.95 5.28
N LYS A 13 -18.78 22.85 5.94
CA LYS A 13 -17.58 22.79 6.81
C LYS A 13 -16.31 23.13 6.02
N ASN A 14 -16.19 22.59 4.81
CA ASN A 14 -15.03 22.78 3.93
C ASN A 14 -14.98 24.20 3.38
N LEU A 15 -16.14 24.75 3.01
CA LEU A 15 -16.24 26.14 2.55
C LEU A 15 -15.82 27.12 3.65
N VAL A 16 -16.19 26.87 4.91
CA VAL A 16 -15.74 27.67 6.07
C VAL A 16 -14.22 27.60 6.24
N ILE A 17 -13.63 26.39 6.18
CA ILE A 17 -12.17 26.20 6.29
C ILE A 17 -11.44 26.91 5.15
N ASN A 18 -11.88 26.72 3.91
CA ASN A 18 -11.25 27.33 2.73
C ASN A 18 -11.34 28.86 2.77
N THR A 19 -12.48 29.40 3.20
CA THR A 19 -12.67 30.86 3.35
C THR A 19 -11.66 31.45 4.35
N LEU A 20 -11.41 30.76 5.46
CA LEU A 20 -10.44 31.20 6.47
C LEU A 20 -8.97 30.97 6.07
N LEU A 21 -8.68 30.01 5.18
CA LEU A 21 -7.34 29.71 4.70
C LEU A 21 -6.85 30.64 3.60
N PHE A 22 -7.77 31.06 2.73
CA PHE A 22 -7.47 31.82 1.50
C PHE A 22 -8.08 33.22 1.52
N SER A 23 -8.28 33.80 2.71
CA SER A 23 -8.70 35.19 2.84
C SER A 23 -7.51 36.11 2.58
N ASP A 24 -7.53 36.77 1.43
CA ASP A 24 -6.41 37.53 0.85
C ASP A 24 -5.87 38.67 1.76
N ASP A 25 -6.67 39.19 2.69
CA ASP A 25 -6.31 40.37 3.48
C ASP A 25 -6.49 40.25 5.01
N HIS A 26 -7.09 39.18 5.52
CA HIS A 26 -7.45 39.08 6.93
C HIS A 26 -7.24 37.67 7.46
N ASN A 27 -6.22 37.48 8.30
CA ASN A 27 -6.07 36.23 9.06
C ASN A 27 -7.26 35.98 10.00
N GLU A 28 -8.17 36.93 10.19
CA GLU A 28 -9.28 36.87 11.15
C GLU A 28 -10.59 37.38 10.53
N LEU A 29 -11.62 36.52 10.46
CA LEU A 29 -12.92 36.84 9.89
C LEU A 29 -14.05 36.66 10.90
N SER A 30 -15.01 37.58 10.91
CA SER A 30 -16.29 37.41 11.58
C SER A 30 -17.18 36.42 10.84
N VAL A 31 -18.20 35.90 11.53
CA VAL A 31 -19.21 34.99 10.95
C VAL A 31 -19.95 35.63 9.77
N ILE A 32 -20.13 36.96 9.82
CA ILE A 32 -20.79 37.73 8.75
C ILE A 32 -19.90 37.77 7.51
N GLU A 33 -18.61 38.03 7.68
CA GLU A 33 -17.63 38.03 6.58
C GLU A 33 -17.51 36.64 5.97
N ILE A 34 -17.37 35.58 6.77
CA ILE A 34 -17.32 34.19 6.29
C ILE A 34 -18.58 33.84 5.49
N LYS A 35 -19.77 34.20 5.99
CA LYS A 35 -21.03 33.94 5.28
C LYS A 35 -21.10 34.71 3.95
N LYS A 36 -20.63 35.96 3.92
CA LYS A 36 -20.60 36.79 2.71
C LYS A 36 -19.70 36.17 1.65
N ASP A 37 -18.51 35.73 2.05
CA ASP A 37 -17.51 35.11 1.18
C ASP A 37 -17.98 33.76 0.63
N ILE A 38 -18.58 32.91 1.47
CA ILE A 38 -19.16 31.65 1.01
C ILE A 38 -20.25 31.88 -0.04
N LYS A 39 -21.10 32.89 0.16
CA LYS A 39 -22.15 33.23 -0.80
C LYS A 39 -21.58 33.80 -2.10
N SER A 40 -20.61 34.70 -2.03
CA SER A 40 -20.05 35.37 -3.21
C SER A 40 -19.14 34.46 -4.03
N LYS A 41 -18.30 33.64 -3.39
CA LYS A 41 -17.32 32.77 -4.05
C LYS A 41 -17.90 31.43 -4.49
N HIS A 42 -18.85 30.87 -3.73
CA HIS A 42 -19.34 29.51 -3.96
C HIS A 42 -20.85 29.42 -4.24
N GLY A 43 -21.59 30.53 -4.21
CA GLY A 43 -23.04 30.55 -4.46
C GLY A 43 -23.87 29.85 -3.37
N VAL A 44 -23.25 29.44 -2.26
CA VAL A 44 -23.93 28.71 -1.17
C VAL A 44 -24.49 29.68 -0.14
N SER A 45 -25.79 29.58 0.14
CA SER A 45 -26.42 30.33 1.21
C SER A 45 -26.35 29.56 2.54
N ALA A 46 -25.75 30.17 3.56
CA ALA A 46 -25.64 29.60 4.89
C ALA A 46 -26.28 30.51 5.94
N THR A 47 -26.84 29.93 6.99
CA THR A 47 -27.36 30.68 8.14
C THR A 47 -26.23 31.07 9.08
N TYR A 48 -26.38 32.19 9.79
CA TYR A 48 -25.41 32.63 10.80
C TYR A 48 -25.19 31.56 11.87
N GLN A 49 -26.28 30.92 12.32
CA GLN A 49 -26.28 29.82 13.28
C GLN A 49 -25.53 28.58 12.73
N GLY A 50 -25.70 28.26 11.44
CA GLY A 50 -25.02 27.13 10.80
C GLY A 50 -23.51 27.33 10.75
N ILE A 51 -23.05 28.52 10.36
CA ILE A 51 -21.62 28.87 10.35
C ILE A 51 -21.05 28.85 11.77
N ASN A 52 -21.75 29.42 12.76
CA ASN A 52 -21.32 29.40 14.16
C ASN A 52 -21.18 27.98 14.72
N LYS A 53 -22.14 27.09 14.43
CA LYS A 53 -22.07 25.69 14.87
C LYS A 53 -20.82 25.00 14.30
N ILE A 54 -20.51 25.25 13.03
CA ILE A 54 -19.32 24.70 12.37
C ILE A 54 -18.05 25.24 13.01
N LEU A 55 -17.96 26.56 13.22
CA LEU A 55 -16.78 27.20 13.81
C LEU A 55 -16.53 26.70 15.24
N ASN A 56 -17.57 26.54 16.04
CA ASN A 56 -17.45 25.96 17.38
C ASN A 56 -16.93 24.51 17.33
N SER A 57 -17.47 23.67 16.44
CA SER A 57 -16.97 22.30 16.24
C SER A 57 -15.51 22.28 15.76
N LEU A 58 -15.12 23.17 14.85
CA LEU A 58 -13.73 23.29 14.39
C LEU A 58 -12.79 23.80 15.50
N ASN A 59 -13.30 24.61 16.41
CA ASN A 59 -12.55 25.10 17.57
C ASN A 59 -12.29 24.00 18.59
N GLU A 60 -13.29 23.15 18.84
CA GLU A 60 -13.14 21.93 19.65
C GLU A 60 -12.11 20.97 19.03
N GLU A 61 -12.09 20.85 17.70
CA GLU A 61 -11.11 20.09 16.93
C GLU A 61 -9.73 20.79 16.83
N LYS A 62 -9.57 21.99 17.39
CA LYS A 62 -8.35 22.83 17.33
C LYS A 62 -7.88 23.14 15.90
N VAL A 63 -8.82 23.25 14.97
CA VAL A 63 -8.58 23.62 13.57
C VAL A 63 -8.64 25.14 13.39
N VAL A 64 -9.58 25.78 14.07
CA VAL A 64 -9.73 27.24 14.14
C VAL A 64 -9.59 27.70 15.59
N GLN A 65 -9.35 28.99 15.78
CA GLN A 65 -9.38 29.64 17.09
C GLN A 65 -10.20 30.92 17.01
N LYS A 66 -10.85 31.27 18.12
CA LYS A 66 -11.60 32.53 18.26
C LYS A 66 -10.72 33.59 18.89
N LYS A 67 -10.58 34.74 18.23
CA LYS A 67 -9.90 35.93 18.76
C LYS A 67 -10.90 37.08 18.83
N LYS A 68 -11.28 37.47 20.05
CA LYS A 68 -12.38 38.43 20.30
C LYS A 68 -13.66 37.97 19.58
N ASP A 69 -14.10 38.69 18.55
CA ASP A 69 -15.30 38.41 17.76
C ASP A 69 -14.99 37.89 16.35
N LYS A 70 -13.74 37.50 16.11
CA LYS A 70 -13.28 36.97 14.82
C LYS A 70 -12.71 35.57 14.98
N TRP A 71 -12.68 34.85 13.88
CA TRP A 71 -12.22 33.48 13.75
C TRP A 71 -11.03 33.41 12.81
N CYS A 72 -10.05 32.59 13.15
CA CYS A 72 -8.90 32.34 12.31
C CYS A 72 -8.48 30.88 12.36
N ILE A 73 -7.69 30.46 11.37
CA ILE A 73 -7.07 29.14 11.41
C ILE A 73 -6.06 29.09 12.56
N GLU A 74 -6.04 27.97 13.29
CA GLU A 74 -5.03 27.72 14.31
C GLU A 74 -3.68 27.46 13.65
N ILE A 75 -2.67 28.27 13.97
CA ILE A 75 -1.33 28.18 13.35
C ILE A 75 -0.72 26.80 13.63
N LYS A 76 -0.89 26.29 14.86
CA LYS A 76 -0.39 24.95 15.22
C LYS A 76 -1.01 23.83 14.37
N TRP A 77 -2.25 24.00 13.93
CA TRP A 77 -2.90 23.04 13.04
C TRP A 77 -2.26 23.06 11.64
N VAL A 78 -1.99 24.25 11.10
CA VAL A 78 -1.27 24.42 9.84
C VAL A 78 0.16 23.87 9.92
N GLU A 79 0.88 24.14 11.01
CA GLU A 79 2.22 23.60 11.26
C GLU A 79 2.20 22.06 11.37
N ASN A 80 1.18 21.49 12.01
CA ASN A 80 1.02 20.04 12.08
C ASN A 80 0.77 19.43 10.71
N ILE A 81 -0.09 20.04 9.90
CA ILE A 81 -0.32 19.63 8.51
C ILE A 81 0.96 19.78 7.69
N LYS A 82 1.67 20.90 7.80
CA LYS A 82 2.94 21.15 7.12
C LYS A 82 4.00 20.12 7.51
N ARG A 83 4.12 19.78 8.80
CA ARG A 83 5.02 18.74 9.29
C ARG A 83 4.66 17.36 8.75
N ILE A 84 3.37 17.04 8.65
CA ILE A 84 2.91 15.82 7.99
C ILE A 84 3.35 15.85 6.52
N PHE A 85 3.14 16.96 5.80
CA PHE A 85 3.60 17.13 4.42
C PHE A 85 5.11 17.04 4.26
N GLU A 86 5.88 17.63 5.17
CA GLU A 86 7.34 17.55 5.15
C GLU A 86 7.82 16.13 5.43
N GLN A 87 7.13 15.38 6.30
CA GLN A 87 7.37 13.95 6.49
C GLN A 87 6.99 13.12 5.26
N TYR A 88 5.97 13.53 4.50
CA TYR A 88 5.59 12.91 3.23
C TYR A 88 6.52 13.31 2.07
N ASN A 89 7.03 14.54 2.02
CA ASN A 89 7.90 15.06 0.97
C ASN A 89 9.37 14.65 1.16
N ASN A 90 9.81 14.44 2.40
CA ASN A 90 11.16 13.92 2.71
C ASN A 90 11.27 12.39 2.56
N LYS A 91 10.16 11.70 2.30
CA LYS A 91 10.17 10.34 1.76
C LYS A 91 9.98 10.49 0.25
N GLU A 92 10.94 10.04 -0.56
CA GLU A 92 10.64 9.78 -1.98
C GLU A 92 9.33 8.98 -2.03
N GLY A 93 8.30 9.52 -2.68
CA GLY A 93 7.01 8.85 -2.76
C GLY A 93 7.17 7.42 -3.30
N PRO A 94 6.29 6.47 -2.92
CA PRO A 94 6.39 5.11 -3.43
C PRO A 94 6.41 5.15 -4.95
N GLN A 95 7.45 4.57 -5.55
CA GLN A 95 7.61 4.55 -6.99
C GLN A 95 6.38 3.90 -7.63
N VAL A 96 5.82 4.56 -8.64
CA VAL A 96 4.63 4.07 -9.36
C VAL A 96 5.08 3.28 -10.57
N TYR A 97 4.57 2.06 -10.70
CA TYR A 97 4.74 1.23 -11.88
C TYR A 97 4.09 1.88 -13.10
N THR A 98 4.80 1.86 -14.23
CA THR A 98 4.28 2.21 -15.55
C THR A 98 4.50 1.04 -16.50
N LYS A 99 3.64 0.87 -17.50
CA LYS A 99 3.75 -0.23 -18.49
C LYS A 99 5.10 -0.27 -19.22
N ASP A 100 5.77 0.87 -19.35
CA ASP A 100 7.05 1.01 -20.04
C ASP A 100 8.25 0.66 -19.13
N MET A 101 8.00 0.47 -17.82
CA MET A 101 9.02 0.07 -16.86
C MET A 101 9.47 -1.37 -17.13
N LYS A 102 10.68 -1.54 -17.66
CA LYS A 102 11.25 -2.88 -17.92
C LYS A 102 11.91 -3.51 -16.70
N ALA A 103 12.52 -2.70 -15.83
CA ALA A 103 13.14 -3.17 -14.61
C ALA A 103 13.23 -2.07 -13.55
N ILE A 104 13.29 -2.48 -12.29
CA ILE A 104 13.52 -1.59 -11.15
C ILE A 104 14.23 -2.35 -10.04
N SER A 105 15.06 -1.66 -9.26
CA SER A 105 15.85 -2.25 -8.19
C SER A 105 15.61 -1.52 -6.87
N PHE A 106 15.55 -2.28 -5.79
CA PHE A 106 15.35 -1.80 -4.43
C PHE A 106 16.48 -2.28 -3.54
N THR A 107 16.92 -1.39 -2.64
CA THR A 107 18.03 -1.66 -1.73
C THR A 107 17.68 -2.66 -0.62
N THR A 108 16.39 -2.92 -0.38
CA THR A 108 15.93 -3.86 0.66
C THR A 108 14.65 -4.57 0.21
N ILE A 109 14.35 -5.69 0.86
CA ILE A 109 13.12 -6.45 0.61
C ILE A 109 11.87 -5.65 1.01
N GLY A 110 11.95 -4.89 2.10
CA GLY A 110 10.88 -4.02 2.59
C GLY A 110 10.45 -3.00 1.54
N LYS A 111 11.41 -2.29 0.92
CA LYS A 111 11.11 -1.32 -0.15
C LYS A 111 10.48 -1.99 -1.39
N ALA A 112 10.94 -3.19 -1.74
CA ALA A 112 10.36 -3.95 -2.84
C ALA A 112 8.91 -4.38 -2.54
N PHE A 113 8.62 -4.79 -1.30
CA PHE A 113 7.27 -5.12 -0.87
C PHE A 113 6.35 -3.90 -0.83
N GLU A 114 6.84 -2.75 -0.35
CA GLU A 114 6.11 -1.47 -0.36
C GLU A 114 5.75 -1.06 -1.78
N PHE A 115 6.69 -1.15 -2.73
CA PHE A 115 6.43 -0.88 -4.14
C PHE A 115 5.30 -1.76 -4.70
N ILE A 116 5.37 -3.08 -4.49
CA ILE A 116 4.34 -4.00 -5.00
C ILE A 116 2.99 -3.74 -4.35
N SER A 117 2.95 -3.58 -3.02
CA SER A 117 1.70 -3.34 -2.29
C SER A 117 1.03 -2.06 -2.75
N PHE A 118 1.80 -0.97 -2.84
CA PHE A 118 1.31 0.32 -3.33
C PHE A 118 0.73 0.21 -4.74
N ASN A 119 1.45 -0.43 -5.67
CA ASN A 119 1.01 -0.52 -7.06
C ASN A 119 -0.13 -1.53 -7.29
N ILE A 120 -0.31 -2.50 -6.39
CA ILE A 120 -1.51 -3.35 -6.35
C ILE A 120 -2.71 -2.54 -5.85
N GLU A 121 -2.56 -1.77 -4.76
CA GLU A 121 -3.64 -0.96 -4.21
C GLU A 121 -4.09 0.16 -5.16
N ALA A 122 -3.15 0.78 -5.85
CA ALA A 122 -3.41 1.77 -6.89
C ALA A 122 -3.91 1.15 -8.21
N ASP A 123 -3.97 -0.18 -8.31
CA ASP A 123 -4.33 -0.96 -9.50
C ASP A 123 -3.47 -0.67 -10.75
N THR A 124 -2.32 -0.02 -10.56
CA THR A 124 -1.36 0.32 -11.63
C THR A 124 -0.61 -0.90 -12.12
N LEU A 125 -0.26 -1.83 -11.22
CA LEU A 125 0.50 -3.03 -11.56
C LEU A 125 -0.31 -4.02 -12.41
N ARG A 126 -1.64 -4.03 -12.29
CA ARG A 126 -2.50 -5.02 -12.95
C ARG A 126 -2.42 -4.91 -14.48
N ASN A 127 -2.26 -3.69 -14.99
CA ASN A 127 -2.21 -3.39 -16.43
C ASN A 127 -3.38 -4.01 -17.23
N ASN A 128 -4.62 -3.84 -16.74
CA ASN A 128 -5.84 -4.50 -17.23
C ASN A 128 -5.89 -6.02 -16.94
N GLY A 129 -6.86 -6.74 -17.52
CA GLY A 129 -7.02 -8.17 -17.28
C GLY A 129 -7.82 -8.52 -16.02
N LYS A 130 -7.95 -9.81 -15.70
CA LYS A 130 -8.72 -10.24 -14.53
C LYS A 130 -7.96 -9.92 -13.25
N LYS A 131 -8.68 -9.71 -12.13
CA LYS A 131 -8.07 -9.66 -10.79
C LYS A 131 -7.67 -11.06 -10.38
N GLU A 132 -6.57 -11.52 -10.95
CA GLU A 132 -5.97 -12.81 -10.66
C GLU A 132 -4.48 -12.58 -10.38
N PHE A 133 -4.02 -13.19 -9.30
CA PHE A 133 -2.65 -13.12 -8.82
C PHE A 133 -2.08 -14.53 -8.74
N ILE A 134 -0.97 -14.80 -9.43
CA ILE A 134 -0.30 -16.09 -9.41
C ILE A 134 1.17 -15.87 -9.06
N MET A 135 1.65 -16.47 -7.99
CA MET A 135 3.06 -16.38 -7.58
C MET A 135 3.68 -17.77 -7.47
N HIS A 136 4.85 -17.98 -8.09
CA HIS A 136 5.64 -19.20 -7.97
C HIS A 136 7.00 -18.90 -7.35
N VAL A 137 7.23 -19.41 -6.14
CA VAL A 137 8.36 -19.04 -5.28
C VAL A 137 9.04 -20.26 -4.66
N LYS A 138 10.34 -20.14 -4.33
CA LYS A 138 11.07 -21.20 -3.60
C LYS A 138 10.55 -21.39 -2.19
N ASN A 139 10.53 -20.29 -1.44
CA ASN A 139 10.06 -20.16 -0.06
C ASN A 139 9.20 -18.91 0.05
N ILE A 140 8.07 -18.97 0.74
CA ILE A 140 7.31 -17.76 0.99
C ILE A 140 8.10 -16.89 1.95
N ALA A 141 8.31 -15.64 1.57
CA ALA A 141 8.78 -14.59 2.46
C ALA A 141 7.78 -14.36 3.60
N PHE A 142 8.15 -14.78 4.81
CA PHE A 142 7.41 -14.49 6.04
C PHE A 142 8.14 -13.46 6.90
N PHE A 143 8.11 -12.20 6.49
CA PHE A 143 8.45 -11.08 7.37
C PHE A 143 7.21 -10.80 8.19
N GLY A 144 7.28 -10.83 9.52
CA GLY A 144 6.12 -10.72 10.40
C GLY A 144 5.26 -9.52 9.99
N PRO A 145 4.16 -9.72 9.25
CA PRO A 145 3.49 -8.62 8.60
C PRO A 145 2.83 -7.77 9.68
N ASP A 146 3.00 -6.46 9.60
CA ASP A 146 2.32 -5.56 10.52
C ASP A 146 0.80 -5.60 10.29
N LYS A 147 0.04 -4.99 11.20
CA LYS A 147 -1.42 -5.00 11.13
C LYS A 147 -1.95 -4.46 9.79
N THR A 148 -1.32 -3.42 9.25
CA THR A 148 -1.70 -2.79 7.99
C THR A 148 -1.46 -3.74 6.82
N GLN A 149 -0.29 -4.39 6.79
CA GLN A 149 0.05 -5.39 5.77
C GLN A 149 -0.90 -6.60 5.84
N MET A 150 -1.29 -7.02 7.05
CA MET A 150 -2.25 -8.11 7.24
C MET A 150 -3.65 -7.76 6.75
N GLU A 151 -4.11 -6.53 7.00
CA GLU A 151 -5.37 -6.02 6.48
C GLU A 151 -5.36 -5.93 4.95
N PHE A 152 -4.25 -5.46 4.37
CA PHE A 152 -4.04 -5.46 2.93
C PHE A 152 -4.15 -6.86 2.34
N LEU A 153 -3.42 -7.86 2.87
CA LEU A 153 -3.44 -9.22 2.34
C LEU A 153 -4.84 -9.84 2.38
N LYS A 154 -5.61 -9.59 3.45
CA LYS A 154 -7.00 -10.04 3.58
C LYS A 154 -7.93 -9.34 2.59
N LYS A 155 -7.80 -8.02 2.42
CA LYS A 155 -8.58 -7.25 1.46
C LYS A 155 -8.25 -7.68 0.03
N PHE A 156 -7.00 -7.95 -0.26
CA PHE A 156 -6.54 -8.39 -1.57
C PHE A 156 -7.13 -9.76 -1.93
N ALA A 157 -7.03 -10.75 -1.04
CA ALA A 157 -7.60 -12.09 -1.26
C ALA A 157 -9.12 -12.12 -1.44
N LYS A 158 -9.85 -11.16 -0.87
CA LYS A 158 -11.30 -11.03 -1.06
C LYS A 158 -11.68 -10.55 -2.46
N ASN A 159 -10.81 -9.79 -3.11
CA ASN A 159 -11.10 -9.09 -4.36
C ASN A 159 -10.33 -9.65 -5.56
N THR A 160 -9.43 -10.59 -5.33
CA THR A 160 -8.49 -11.14 -6.31
C THR A 160 -8.40 -12.65 -6.11
N GLU A 161 -8.45 -13.42 -7.20
CA GLU A 161 -8.15 -14.84 -7.15
C GLU A 161 -6.65 -15.05 -6.99
N CYS A 162 -6.20 -15.45 -5.80
CA CYS A 162 -4.78 -15.53 -5.47
C CYS A 162 -4.29 -16.98 -5.39
N HIS A 163 -3.40 -17.37 -6.32
CA HIS A 163 -2.68 -18.65 -6.33
C HIS A 163 -1.23 -18.46 -5.88
N ILE A 164 -0.77 -19.26 -4.93
CA ILE A 164 0.63 -19.27 -4.50
C ILE A 164 1.18 -20.70 -4.61
N LEU A 165 2.15 -20.88 -5.48
CA LEU A 165 2.86 -22.12 -5.74
C LEU A 165 4.22 -22.03 -5.05
N ILE A 166 4.53 -23.00 -4.21
CA ILE A 166 5.73 -23.00 -3.36
C ILE A 166 6.53 -24.26 -3.66
N GLU A 167 7.82 -24.10 -3.98
CA GLU A 167 8.71 -25.23 -4.28
C GLU A 167 9.02 -26.08 -3.03
N LYS A 168 9.44 -25.45 -1.94
CA LYS A 168 9.94 -26.17 -0.76
C LYS A 168 8.80 -26.53 0.21
N ASN A 169 8.77 -27.80 0.62
CA ASN A 169 7.86 -28.29 1.65
C ASN A 169 8.53 -28.33 3.04
N ASN A 170 8.84 -27.16 3.60
CA ASN A 170 9.37 -27.02 4.96
C ASN A 170 8.29 -26.56 5.95
N PHE A 171 8.61 -26.60 7.25
CA PHE A 171 7.68 -26.25 8.32
C PHE A 171 7.14 -24.83 8.20
N ILE A 172 7.99 -23.85 7.90
CA ILE A 172 7.59 -22.44 7.74
C ILE A 172 6.63 -22.28 6.56
N ASN A 173 6.94 -22.83 5.39
CA ASN A 173 6.05 -22.75 4.22
C ASN A 173 4.68 -23.41 4.49
N ARG A 174 4.64 -24.51 5.26
CA ARG A 174 3.37 -25.13 5.70
C ARG A 174 2.59 -24.22 6.65
N LEU A 175 3.27 -23.63 7.63
CA LEU A 175 2.66 -22.72 8.61
C LEU A 175 2.06 -21.49 7.91
N VAL A 176 2.86 -20.82 7.08
CA VAL A 176 2.46 -19.62 6.33
C VAL A 176 1.39 -19.97 5.30
N GLY A 177 1.54 -21.10 4.61
CA GLY A 177 0.55 -21.60 3.66
C GLY A 177 -0.80 -21.86 4.32
N LYS A 178 -0.83 -22.41 5.54
CA LYS A 178 -2.07 -22.58 6.32
C LYS A 178 -2.72 -21.25 6.65
N TYR A 179 -1.94 -20.25 7.06
CA TYR A 179 -2.42 -18.90 7.31
C TYR A 179 -3.01 -18.26 6.04
N LEU A 180 -2.28 -18.29 4.93
CA LEU A 180 -2.74 -17.72 3.66
C LEU A 180 -4.03 -18.38 3.16
N LYS A 181 -4.14 -19.71 3.29
CA LYS A 181 -5.40 -20.43 3.03
C LYS A 181 -6.55 -19.93 3.90
N SER A 182 -6.31 -19.67 5.19
CA SER A 182 -7.36 -19.18 6.11
C SER A 182 -7.89 -17.79 5.75
N ILE A 183 -7.14 -17.00 4.97
CA ILE A 183 -7.56 -15.66 4.52
C ILE A 183 -7.99 -15.63 3.05
N GLY A 184 -8.09 -16.78 2.38
CA GLY A 184 -8.69 -16.90 1.04
C GLY A 184 -7.72 -17.20 -0.12
N TYR A 185 -6.42 -17.39 0.14
CA TYR A 185 -5.47 -17.77 -0.91
C TYR A 185 -5.56 -19.25 -1.24
N ILE A 186 -5.34 -19.59 -2.51
CA ILE A 186 -5.15 -20.95 -2.98
C ILE A 186 -3.65 -21.26 -2.95
N VAL A 187 -3.23 -22.12 -2.01
CA VAL A 187 -1.79 -22.40 -1.79
C VAL A 187 -1.45 -23.85 -2.13
N TYR A 188 -0.45 -24.02 -3.00
CA TYR A 188 0.15 -25.28 -3.42
C TYR A 188 1.58 -25.39 -2.89
N ILE A 189 1.89 -26.46 -2.16
CA ILE A 189 3.22 -26.70 -1.59
C ILE A 189 3.87 -27.88 -2.31
N GLY A 190 5.18 -27.78 -2.57
CA GLY A 190 5.95 -28.82 -3.23
C GLY A 190 5.86 -28.77 -4.76
N VAL A 191 5.59 -27.61 -5.36
CA VAL A 191 5.48 -27.43 -6.82
C VAL A 191 6.86 -27.06 -7.41
N PRO A 192 7.52 -27.95 -8.17
CA PRO A 192 8.86 -27.69 -8.71
C PRO A 192 8.90 -26.42 -9.56
N ARG A 193 9.97 -25.64 -9.45
CA ARG A 193 10.21 -24.45 -10.29
C ARG A 193 11.12 -24.78 -11.46
N SER A 194 10.87 -24.11 -12.58
CA SER A 194 11.76 -24.10 -13.75
C SER A 194 12.81 -22.99 -13.70
N THR A 195 12.66 -22.02 -12.79
CA THR A 195 13.55 -20.85 -12.71
C THR A 195 14.05 -20.59 -11.28
N PRO A 196 15.22 -19.95 -11.12
CA PRO A 196 15.76 -19.62 -9.80
C PRO A 196 15.05 -18.42 -9.15
N HIS A 197 14.46 -17.51 -9.93
CA HIS A 197 13.74 -16.33 -9.46
C HIS A 197 12.28 -16.63 -9.08
N THR A 198 11.62 -15.68 -8.42
CA THR A 198 10.16 -15.75 -8.22
C THR A 198 9.47 -15.23 -9.48
N ILE A 199 8.49 -15.97 -9.99
CA ILE A 199 7.62 -15.51 -11.08
C ILE A 199 6.31 -15.07 -10.44
N THR A 200 5.84 -13.87 -10.76
CA THR A 200 4.54 -13.39 -10.31
C THR A 200 3.75 -12.81 -11.48
N ILE A 201 2.46 -13.10 -11.53
CA ILE A 201 1.51 -12.55 -12.50
C ILE A 201 0.42 -11.85 -11.71
N TYR A 202 0.08 -10.61 -12.10
CA TYR A 202 -1.10 -9.91 -11.63
C TYR A 202 -1.78 -9.21 -12.80
N GLY A 203 -3.01 -9.64 -13.13
CA GLY A 203 -3.68 -9.18 -14.34
C GLY A 203 -2.91 -9.56 -15.60
N ASN A 204 -2.55 -8.56 -16.41
CA ASN A 204 -1.74 -8.74 -17.63
C ASN A 204 -0.27 -8.33 -17.42
N THR A 205 0.20 -8.29 -16.19
CA THR A 205 1.62 -8.02 -15.89
C THR A 205 2.25 -9.25 -15.30
N LEU A 206 3.31 -9.73 -15.94
CA LEU A 206 4.25 -10.67 -15.37
C LEU A 206 5.43 -9.89 -14.81
N TYR A 207 5.85 -10.20 -13.60
CA TYR A 207 7.10 -9.69 -13.06
C TYR A 207 7.91 -10.78 -12.38
N ASN A 208 9.21 -10.77 -12.66
CA ASN A 208 10.18 -11.65 -12.07
C ASN A 208 10.92 -10.93 -10.94
N THR A 209 11.02 -11.58 -9.78
CA THR A 209 11.74 -11.06 -8.62
C THR A 209 13.08 -11.76 -8.48
N PHE A 210 14.16 -10.99 -8.63
CA PHE A 210 15.52 -11.43 -8.42
C PHE A 210 16.03 -10.85 -7.10
N GLY A 211 16.39 -11.72 -6.16
CA GLY A 211 17.23 -11.31 -5.02
C GLY A 211 18.70 -11.49 -5.39
N ASN A 212 19.55 -10.53 -5.04
CA ASN A 212 21.00 -10.75 -5.09
C ASN A 212 21.43 -11.82 -4.07
N PHE A 213 22.62 -12.40 -4.28
CA PHE A 213 23.32 -13.27 -3.33
C PHE A 213 22.45 -14.31 -2.62
N ASP A 214 22.10 -15.40 -3.31
CA ASP A 214 21.59 -16.60 -2.67
C ASP A 214 20.43 -16.36 -1.68
N LEU A 215 19.68 -15.24 -1.75
CA LEU A 215 18.65 -14.90 -0.76
C LEU A 215 17.67 -16.07 -0.57
N SER A 216 17.32 -16.72 -1.68
CA SER A 216 16.47 -17.90 -1.71
C SER A 216 17.08 -19.10 -0.96
N ASP A 217 18.40 -19.30 -1.07
CA ASP A 217 19.14 -20.37 -0.39
C ASP A 217 19.44 -20.03 1.05
N TYR A 218 19.73 -18.77 1.35
CA TYR A 218 19.83 -18.25 2.71
C TYR A 218 18.52 -18.46 3.47
N MET A 219 17.39 -18.07 2.88
CA MET A 219 16.06 -18.37 3.42
C MET A 219 15.83 -19.87 3.57
N THR A 220 16.24 -20.69 2.60
CA THR A 220 16.10 -22.15 2.68
C THR A 220 16.84 -22.71 3.90
N LYS A 221 18.13 -22.38 4.06
CA LYS A 221 18.97 -22.80 5.19
C LYS A 221 18.38 -22.35 6.53
N MET A 222 17.87 -21.11 6.59
CA MET A 222 17.17 -20.63 7.78
C MET A 222 15.93 -21.45 8.11
N TYR A 223 15.10 -21.77 7.11
CA TYR A 223 13.81 -22.43 7.31
C TYR A 223 14.00 -23.90 7.73
N GLU A 224 15.05 -24.55 7.23
CA GLU A 224 15.40 -25.94 7.58
C GLU A 224 15.75 -26.11 9.06
N ASN A 225 16.31 -25.06 9.69
CA ASN A 225 16.63 -25.07 11.11
C ASN A 225 15.40 -24.88 12.03
N ILE A 226 14.24 -24.51 11.47
CA ILE A 226 13.02 -24.27 12.25
C ILE A 226 12.08 -25.46 12.11
N LYS A 227 12.03 -26.30 13.16
CA LYS A 227 11.21 -27.52 13.18
C LYS A 227 9.88 -27.37 13.93
N ASN A 228 9.73 -26.36 14.78
CA ASN A 228 8.53 -26.14 15.59
C ASN A 228 8.35 -24.66 15.99
N ILE A 229 7.17 -24.35 16.56
CA ILE A 229 6.78 -23.00 17.00
C ILE A 229 7.60 -22.52 18.20
N SER A 230 8.10 -23.40 19.06
CA SER A 230 8.95 -23.00 20.21
C SER A 230 10.25 -22.31 19.80
N ASN A 231 10.71 -22.51 18.56
CA ASN A 231 11.84 -21.77 17.97
C ASN A 231 11.44 -20.37 17.43
N LEU A 232 10.29 -19.83 17.84
CA LEU A 232 9.71 -18.53 17.44
C LEU A 232 10.66 -17.33 17.52
N LYS A 233 11.72 -17.37 18.34
CA LYS A 233 12.78 -16.35 18.32
C LYS A 233 13.43 -16.22 16.93
N ALA A 234 13.45 -17.29 16.13
CA ALA A 234 13.93 -17.29 14.74
C ALA A 234 13.02 -16.50 13.78
N ILE A 235 11.75 -16.24 14.13
CA ILE A 235 10.84 -15.43 13.31
C ILE A 235 11.26 -13.95 13.31
N LYS A 236 11.85 -13.45 14.41
CA LYS A 236 12.44 -12.09 14.45
C LYS A 236 13.56 -11.90 13.43
N VAL A 237 14.20 -12.99 12.99
CA VAL A 237 15.23 -12.92 11.96
C VAL A 237 14.61 -12.53 10.61
N PHE A 238 13.35 -12.89 10.35
CA PHE A 238 12.69 -12.45 9.12
C PHE A 238 12.44 -10.94 9.13
N ASP A 239 12.02 -10.37 10.25
CA ASP A 239 11.86 -8.91 10.36
C ASP A 239 13.19 -8.20 10.11
N SER A 240 14.31 -8.79 10.56
CA SER A 240 15.65 -8.25 10.27
C SER A 240 16.04 -8.28 8.78
N LEU A 241 15.50 -9.21 7.99
CA LEU A 241 15.75 -9.28 6.55
C LEU A 241 15.01 -8.20 5.75
N LYS A 242 13.90 -7.68 6.28
CA LYS A 242 13.09 -6.66 5.61
C LYS A 242 13.92 -5.42 5.28
N ASP A 243 14.77 -5.00 6.21
CA ASP A 243 15.55 -3.76 6.10
C ASP A 243 17.05 -3.99 5.87
N ASP A 244 17.46 -5.24 5.70
CA ASP A 244 18.85 -5.60 5.43
C ASP A 244 19.27 -5.20 4.01
N LYS A 245 20.17 -4.22 3.93
CA LYS A 245 20.68 -3.64 2.69
C LYS A 245 21.57 -4.59 1.88
N ARG A 246 21.95 -5.74 2.44
CA ARG A 246 22.67 -6.78 1.70
C ARG A 246 21.79 -7.44 0.66
N PHE A 247 20.48 -7.47 0.87
CA PHE A 247 19.51 -8.13 0.00
C PHE A 247 18.83 -7.13 -0.94
N ILE A 248 19.51 -6.84 -2.05
CA ILE A 248 18.99 -6.02 -3.15
C ILE A 248 17.99 -6.86 -3.94
N ILE A 249 16.81 -6.29 -4.17
CA ILE A 249 15.74 -6.92 -4.95
C ILE A 249 15.60 -6.18 -6.28
N LYS A 250 15.60 -6.92 -7.38
CA LYS A 250 15.30 -6.41 -8.73
C LYS A 250 14.02 -7.03 -9.24
N PHE A 251 13.11 -6.21 -9.76
CA PHE A 251 12.02 -6.67 -10.59
C PHE A 251 12.35 -6.46 -12.06
N THR A 252 11.91 -7.39 -12.91
CA THR A 252 11.77 -7.18 -14.35
C THR A 252 10.32 -7.42 -14.74
N PHE A 253 9.79 -6.64 -15.67
CA PHE A 253 8.38 -6.71 -16.05
C PHE A 253 8.21 -7.11 -17.51
N GLU A 254 7.17 -7.90 -17.75
CA GLU A 254 6.67 -8.29 -19.07
C GLU A 254 5.16 -8.01 -19.12
N THR A 255 4.73 -7.46 -20.26
CA THR A 255 3.34 -7.06 -20.51
C THR A 255 2.85 -7.52 -21.88
N ASP A 256 3.70 -8.19 -22.66
CA ASP A 256 3.27 -8.93 -23.83
C ASP A 256 2.23 -9.97 -23.42
N LYS A 257 1.02 -9.82 -23.97
CA LYS A 257 -0.14 -10.62 -23.57
C LYS A 257 0.09 -12.10 -23.83
N GLU A 258 0.70 -12.46 -24.95
CA GLU A 258 0.91 -13.86 -25.32
C GLU A 258 1.86 -14.53 -24.32
N ILE A 259 2.97 -13.85 -23.98
CA ILE A 259 3.93 -14.35 -22.99
C ILE A 259 3.27 -14.50 -21.60
N VAL A 260 2.48 -13.51 -21.18
CA VAL A 260 1.79 -13.54 -19.89
C VAL A 260 0.78 -14.69 -19.82
N ASP A 261 -0.06 -14.83 -20.86
CA ASP A 261 -1.10 -15.87 -20.93
C ASP A 261 -0.47 -17.28 -20.97
N GLN A 262 0.57 -17.49 -21.78
CA GLN A 262 1.30 -18.77 -21.83
C GLN A 262 1.92 -19.13 -20.46
N THR A 263 2.54 -18.15 -19.80
CA THR A 263 3.16 -18.38 -18.48
C THR A 263 2.09 -18.71 -17.43
N LYS A 264 0.97 -18.00 -17.46
CA LYS A 264 -0.18 -18.26 -16.59
C LYS A 264 -0.72 -19.68 -16.77
N GLU A 265 -0.95 -20.10 -18.01
CA GLU A 265 -1.42 -21.46 -18.31
C GLU A 265 -0.45 -22.52 -17.82
N PHE A 266 0.85 -22.31 -18.06
CA PHE A 266 1.91 -23.18 -17.55
C PHE A 266 1.86 -23.32 -16.03
N LEU A 267 1.83 -22.20 -15.30
CA LEU A 267 1.81 -22.19 -13.83
C LEU A 267 0.55 -22.89 -13.27
N LEU A 268 -0.62 -22.61 -13.84
CA LEU A 268 -1.86 -23.25 -13.39
C LEU A 268 -1.89 -24.76 -13.71
N LYS A 269 -1.28 -25.18 -14.83
CA LYS A 269 -1.17 -26.60 -15.20
C LYS A 269 -0.28 -27.36 -14.21
N ILE A 270 0.90 -26.82 -13.87
CA ILE A 270 1.80 -27.48 -12.91
C ILE A 270 1.20 -27.52 -11.49
N ALA A 271 0.41 -26.51 -11.10
CA ALA A 271 -0.31 -26.51 -9.83
C ALA A 271 -1.36 -27.63 -9.76
N LYS A 272 -2.16 -27.81 -10.82
CA LYS A 272 -3.22 -28.83 -10.88
C LYS A 272 -2.68 -30.26 -10.89
N ASN A 273 -1.56 -30.50 -11.56
CA ASN A 273 -0.91 -31.81 -11.62
C ASN A 273 -0.32 -32.28 -10.26
N LYS A 274 -0.28 -31.39 -9.26
CA LYS A 274 0.17 -31.67 -7.89
C LYS A 274 -0.96 -32.01 -6.92
N ARG A 275 -2.22 -32.17 -7.38
CA ARG A 275 -3.29 -32.79 -6.56
C ARG A 275 -2.98 -34.28 -6.35
N ILE A 276 -2.16 -34.56 -5.34
CA ILE A 276 -2.00 -35.87 -4.69
C ILE A 276 -2.11 -35.64 -3.19
#